data_AF-A0A3C1HYF6-F1
#
_entry.id   AF-A0A3C1HYF6-F1
#
_cell.length_a   1.000
_cell.length_b   1.000
_cell.length_c   1.000
_cell.angle_alpha   90.00
_cell.angle_beta   90.00
_cell.angle_gamma   90.00
#
_symmetry.space_group_name_H-M   'P 1'
#
loop_
_entity.id
_entity.type
_entity.pdbx_description
1 polymer ?
#
loop_
_entity_poly.entity_id
_entity_poly.type
_entity_poly.pdbx_seq_one_letter_code
_entity_poly.pdbx_strand_id
1 'polypeptide(L)'
;MKKLAIVSSLLLLLSLGVIGYFYYQDYKTGAIEEREELLVATTNDLFHNRGIYLDEIESIKAYKGTTGVYPFNYFVVVVLKDNREFYYEWKDKEKSKVKYNESFN
;
A
#
# COMPACT_ATOMS: atom_id res chain seq x y z
N MET A 1 -23.30 -44.87 -2.72
CA MET A 1 -21.92 -44.45 -3.09
C MET A 1 -21.89 -43.23 -4.01
N LYS A 2 -22.48 -43.24 -5.21
CA LYS A 2 -22.45 -42.09 -6.15
C LYS A 2 -23.00 -40.77 -5.57
N LYS A 3 -24.12 -40.80 -4.84
CA LYS A 3 -24.70 -39.62 -4.18
C LYS A 3 -23.79 -39.00 -3.13
N LEU A 4 -23.05 -39.84 -2.39
CA LEU A 4 -22.09 -39.41 -1.38
C LEU A 4 -20.89 -38.72 -2.02
N ALA A 5 -20.37 -39.28 -3.13
CA ALA A 5 -19.30 -38.65 -3.90
C ALA A 5 -19.70 -37.27 -4.46
N ILE A 6 -20.93 -37.12 -4.95
CA ILE A 6 -21.45 -35.84 -5.45
C ILE A 6 -21.51 -34.79 -4.32
N VAL A 7 -22.04 -35.17 -3.15
CA VAL A 7 -22.11 -34.27 -1.98
C VAL A 7 -20.72 -33.88 -1.50
N SER A 8 -19.78 -34.83 -1.43
CA SER A 8 -18.39 -34.54 -1.07
C SER A 8 -17.69 -33.62 -2.06
N SER A 9 -17.90 -33.79 -3.38
CA SER A 9 -17.38 -32.87 -4.40
C SER A 9 -17.97 -31.46 -4.28
N LEU A 10 -19.26 -31.35 -3.99
CA LEU A 10 -19.92 -30.06 -3.82
C LEU A 10 -19.37 -29.31 -2.59
N LEU A 11 -19.19 -30.01 -1.48
CA LEU A 11 -18.57 -29.47 -0.26
C LEU A 11 -17.12 -29.03 -0.50
N LEU A 12 -16.36 -29.81 -1.27
CA LEU A 12 -14.99 -29.44 -1.64
C LEU A 12 -14.96 -28.12 -2.44
N LEU A 13 -15.82 -27.99 -3.45
CA LEU A 13 -15.90 -26.76 -4.26
C LEU A 13 -16.31 -25.55 -3.42
N LEU A 14 -17.26 -25.71 -2.50
CA LEU A 14 -17.65 -24.65 -1.56
C LEU A 14 -16.49 -24.26 -0.65
N SER A 15 -15.74 -25.23 -0.12
CA SER A 15 -14.59 -24.95 0.75
C SER A 15 -13.48 -24.18 0.01
N LEU A 16 -13.21 -24.52 -1.25
CA LEU A 16 -12.25 -23.80 -2.10
C LEU A 16 -12.71 -22.36 -2.36
N GLY A 17 -14.01 -22.16 -2.59
CA GLY A 17 -14.59 -20.82 -2.74
C GLY A 17 -14.41 -19.96 -1.48
N VAL A 18 -14.64 -20.53 -0.29
CA VAL A 18 -14.43 -19.84 0.98
C VAL A 18 -12.96 -19.49 1.21
N ILE A 19 -12.04 -20.43 0.96
CA ILE A 19 -10.60 -20.18 1.07
C ILE A 19 -10.16 -19.06 0.12
N GLY A 20 -10.60 -19.11 -1.15
CA GLY A 20 -10.31 -18.08 -2.14
C GLY A 20 -10.83 -16.70 -1.72
N TYR A 21 -12.02 -16.65 -1.12
CA TYR A 21 -12.60 -15.41 -0.58
C TYR A 21 -11.77 -14.82 0.56
N PHE A 22 -11.37 -15.62 1.54
CA PHE A 22 -10.52 -15.15 2.64
C PHE A 22 -9.16 -14.66 2.14
N TYR A 23 -8.53 -15.38 1.21
CA TYR A 23 -7.25 -14.98 0.63
C TYR A 23 -7.37 -13.63 -0.12
N TYR A 24 -8.46 -13.42 -0.85
CA TYR A 24 -8.73 -12.16 -1.53
C TYR A 24 -8.91 -10.99 -0.55
N GLN A 25 -9.62 -11.22 0.56
CA GLN A 25 -9.81 -10.20 1.60
C GLN A 25 -8.50 -9.86 2.32
N ASP A 26 -7.70 -10.86 2.67
CA ASP A 26 -6.37 -10.64 3.27
C ASP A 26 -5.46 -9.85 2.32
N TYR A 27 -5.42 -10.23 1.04
CA TYR A 27 -4.64 -9.49 0.04
C TYR A 27 -5.08 -8.02 -0.06
N LYS A 28 -6.39 -7.78 -0.09
CA LYS A 28 -6.93 -6.41 -0.16
C LYS A 28 -6.62 -5.62 1.11
N THR A 29 -6.69 -6.26 2.27
CA THR A 29 -6.45 -5.63 3.58
C THR A 29 -4.97 -5.31 3.75
N GLY A 30 -4.07 -6.26 3.46
CA GLY A 30 -2.62 -6.01 3.49
C GLY A 30 -2.21 -4.92 2.50
N ALA A 31 -2.83 -4.87 1.31
CA ALA A 31 -2.59 -3.79 0.35
C ALA A 31 -3.02 -2.40 0.87
N ILE A 32 -4.06 -2.32 1.71
CA ILE A 32 -4.48 -1.07 2.35
C ILE A 32 -3.51 -0.69 3.47
N GLU A 33 -3.15 -1.65 4.32
CA GLU A 33 -2.21 -1.47 5.43
C GLU A 33 -0.85 -0.97 4.94
N GLU A 34 -0.29 -1.60 3.90
CA GLU A 34 0.97 -1.19 3.27
C GLU A 34 0.95 0.27 2.79
N ARG A 35 -0.18 0.67 2.18
CA ARG A 35 -0.38 2.04 1.67
C ARG A 35 -0.45 3.03 2.83
N GLU A 36 -1.16 2.67 3.90
CA GLU A 36 -1.38 3.54 5.06
C GLU A 36 -0.12 3.71 5.90
N GLU A 37 0.66 2.65 6.11
CA GLU A 37 1.95 2.73 6.79
C GLU A 37 2.90 3.71 6.07
N LEU A 38 2.98 3.64 4.74
CA LEU A 38 3.84 4.54 3.97
C LEU A 38 3.34 6.00 4.04
N LEU A 39 2.02 6.21 4.03
CA LEU A 39 1.43 7.53 4.22
C LEU A 39 1.78 8.11 5.59
N VAL A 40 1.60 7.34 6.66
CA VAL A 40 1.94 7.76 8.03
C VAL A 40 3.43 8.09 8.13
N ALA A 41 4.30 7.24 7.60
CA ALA A 41 5.74 7.48 7.62
C ALA A 41 6.15 8.72 6.81
N THR A 42 5.50 8.94 5.67
CA THR A 42 5.69 10.14 4.84
C THR A 42 5.27 11.41 5.58
N THR A 43 4.07 11.41 6.16
CA THR A 43 3.55 12.53 6.95
C THR A 43 4.43 12.83 8.16
N ASN A 44 4.95 11.78 8.82
CA ASN A 44 5.89 11.93 9.93
C ASN A 44 7.20 12.59 9.50
N ASP A 45 7.77 12.17 8.36
CA ASP A 45 9.00 12.77 7.80
C ASP A 45 8.80 14.23 7.40
N LEU A 46 7.68 14.55 6.72
CA LEU A 46 7.33 15.91 6.32
C LEU A 46 7.30 16.87 7.51
N PHE A 47 6.57 16.52 8.57
CA PHE A 47 6.40 17.41 9.72
C PHE A 47 7.64 17.49 10.60
N HIS A 48 8.28 16.36 10.91
CA HIS A 48 9.32 16.33 11.94
C HIS A 48 10.74 16.48 11.38
N ASN A 49 11.01 16.00 10.16
CA ASN A 49 12.35 16.06 9.58
C ASN A 49 12.49 17.21 8.58
N ARG A 50 11.42 17.53 7.84
CA ARG A 50 11.45 18.57 6.78
C ARG A 50 10.80 19.89 7.18
N GLY A 51 10.01 19.90 8.25
CA GLY A 51 9.32 21.11 8.72
C GLY A 51 8.30 21.66 7.73
N ILE A 52 7.74 20.81 6.86
CA ILE A 52 6.70 21.17 5.89
C ILE A 52 5.35 20.92 6.55
N TYR A 53 4.56 21.97 6.76
CA TYR A 53 3.27 21.89 7.44
C TYR A 53 2.10 21.64 6.48
N LEU A 54 0.94 21.24 7.03
CA LEU A 54 -0.27 20.91 6.26
C LEU A 54 -0.75 22.04 5.35
N ASP A 55 -0.55 23.29 5.77
CA ASP A 55 -0.95 24.48 5.03
C ASP A 55 -0.06 24.77 3.81
N GLU A 56 1.13 24.16 3.73
CA GLU A 56 2.01 24.24 2.56
C GLU A 56 1.71 23.14 1.52
N ILE A 57 0.97 22.11 1.92
CA ILE A 57 0.67 20.95 1.09
C ILE A 57 -0.59 21.22 0.26
N GLU A 58 -0.47 21.01 -1.06
CA GLU A 58 -1.61 21.03 -1.97
C GLU A 58 -2.27 19.64 -2.04
N SER A 59 -1.48 18.57 -2.17
CA SER A 59 -2.01 17.20 -2.19
C SER A 59 -1.01 16.15 -1.73
N ILE A 60 -1.53 15.05 -1.18
CA ILE A 60 -0.79 13.82 -0.85
C ILE A 60 -1.53 12.65 -1.47
N LYS A 61 -0.85 11.86 -2.30
CA LYS A 61 -1.45 10.71 -3.00
C LYS A 61 -0.54 9.51 -2.95
N ALA A 62 -1.09 8.35 -2.60
CA ALA A 62 -0.38 7.08 -2.63
C ALA A 62 -0.70 6.33 -3.92
N TYR A 63 0.33 5.77 -4.55
CA TYR A 63 0.23 5.05 -5.82
C TYR A 63 0.83 3.65 -5.66
N LYS A 64 0.20 2.67 -6.30
CA LYS A 64 0.76 1.33 -6.44
C LYS A 64 1.65 1.29 -7.67
N GLY A 65 2.94 0.98 -7.47
CA GLY A 65 3.90 0.78 -8.55
C GLY A 65 3.56 -0.48 -9.36
N THR A 66 3.81 -0.44 -10.66
CA THR A 66 3.57 -1.57 -11.57
C THR A 66 4.68 -2.63 -11.51
N THR A 67 5.87 -2.28 -11.03
CA THR A 67 7.09 -3.12 -11.09
C THR A 67 7.78 -3.33 -9.72
N GLY A 68 7.16 -2.92 -8.61
CA GLY A 68 7.75 -3.04 -7.26
C GLY A 68 7.44 -4.36 -6.55
N VAL A 69 8.42 -4.92 -5.85
CA VAL A 69 8.22 -6.03 -4.90
C VAL A 69 7.95 -5.48 -3.52
N TYR A 70 7.13 -6.17 -2.71
CA TYR A 70 6.91 -5.80 -1.31
C TYR A 70 8.26 -5.57 -0.57
N PRO A 71 8.39 -4.50 0.24
CA PRO A 71 7.40 -3.44 0.51
C PRO A 71 7.48 -2.23 -0.45
N PHE A 72 8.30 -2.29 -1.50
CA PHE A 72 8.55 -1.21 -2.47
C PHE A 72 7.51 -1.12 -3.60
N ASN A 73 6.34 -1.74 -3.41
CA ASN A 73 5.22 -1.76 -4.35
C ASN A 73 4.34 -0.51 -4.26
N TYR A 74 4.58 0.39 -3.31
CA TYR A 74 3.90 1.67 -3.17
C TYR A 74 4.88 2.84 -3.11
N PHE A 75 4.43 4.00 -3.59
CA PHE A 75 5.09 5.28 -3.41
C PHE A 75 4.05 6.35 -3.10
N VAL A 76 4.45 7.39 -2.36
CA VAL A 76 3.61 8.54 -2.02
C VAL A 76 4.16 9.78 -2.71
N VAL A 77 3.29 10.52 -3.41
CA VAL A 77 3.63 11.81 -4.01
C VAL A 77 3.00 12.90 -3.18
N VAL A 78 3.82 13.86 -2.77
CA VAL A 78 3.41 15.06 -2.03
C VAL A 78 3.66 16.26 -2.93
N VAL A 79 2.60 16.98 -3.27
CA VAL A 79 2.66 18.21 -4.05
C VAL A 79 2.45 19.37 -3.10
N LEU A 80 3.40 20.29 -3.07
CA LEU A 80 3.30 21.54 -2.32
C LEU A 80 2.66 22.64 -3.16
N LYS A 81 2.13 23.67 -2.49
CA LYS A 81 1.54 24.85 -3.15
C LYS A 81 2.52 25.66 -3.99
N ASP A 82 3.81 25.46 -3.81
CA ASP A 82 4.88 26.05 -4.61
C ASP A 82 5.31 25.17 -5.81
N ASN A 83 4.50 24.16 -6.16
CA ASN A 83 4.71 23.17 -7.21
C ASN A 83 5.92 22.22 -7.00
N ARG A 84 6.56 22.22 -5.82
CA ARG A 84 7.54 21.18 -5.51
C ARG A 84 6.86 19.85 -5.27
N GLU A 85 7.45 18.79 -5.82
CA GLU A 85 6.98 17.43 -5.65
C GLU A 85 7.99 16.56 -4.91
N PHE A 86 7.50 15.81 -3.93
CA PHE A 86 8.27 14.83 -3.19
C PHE A 86 7.73 13.43 -3.41
N TYR A 87 8.60 12.55 -3.87
CA TYR A 87 8.30 11.14 -4.11
C TYR A 87 8.90 10.32 -2.98
N TYR A 88 8.04 9.76 -2.13
CA TYR A 88 8.42 8.95 -0.98
C TYR A 88 8.21 7.46 -1.26
N GLU A 89 9.15 6.66 -0.80
CA GLU A 89 9.10 5.21 -0.83
C GLU A 89 9.88 4.64 0.37
N TRP A 90 9.69 3.35 0.66
CA TRP A 90 10.49 2.70 1.70
C TRP A 90 11.97 2.67 1.33
N LYS A 91 12.83 3.00 2.29
CA LYS A 91 14.28 2.94 2.11
C LYS A 91 14.79 1.50 2.07
N ASP A 92 14.19 0.64 2.88
CA ASP A 92 14.60 -0.75 3.09
C ASP A 92 13.39 -1.67 3.32
N LYS A 93 13.65 -2.99 3.30
CA LYS A 93 12.61 -4.02 3.45
C LYS A 93 12.01 -4.08 4.85
N GLU A 94 12.74 -3.59 5.84
CA GLU A 94 12.30 -3.54 7.25
C GLU A 94 11.42 -2.32 7.52
N LYS A 95 11.14 -1.49 6.50
CA LYS A 95 10.34 -0.26 6.60
C LYS A 95 10.89 0.69 7.67
N SER A 96 12.21 0.72 7.87
CA SER A 96 12.82 1.45 8.99
C SER A 96 12.68 2.97 8.83
N LYS A 97 12.74 3.45 7.58
CA LYS A 97 12.62 4.84 7.17
C LYS A 97 12.07 4.96 5.75
N VAL A 98 11.53 6.13 5.44
CA VAL A 98 11.26 6.53 4.06
C VAL A 98 12.50 7.17 3.45
N LYS A 99 12.65 7.02 2.13
CA LYS A 99 13.54 7.83 1.30
C LYS A 99 12.69 8.71 0.39
N TYR A 100 13.23 9.84 -0.04
CA TYR A 100 12.53 10.73 -0.96
C TYR A 100 13.42 11.21 -2.09
N ASN A 101 12.78 11.52 -3.22
CA ASN A 101 13.36 12.29 -4.32
C ASN A 101 12.52 13.55 -4.54
N GLU A 102 13.20 14.69 -4.67
CA GLU A 102 12.59 15.98 -4.99
C GLU A 102 12.65 16.20 -6.50
N SER A 103 11.52 16.58 -7.09
CA SER A 103 11.46 17.04 -8.48
C SER A 103 10.96 18.47 -8.53
N PHE A 104 11.60 19.28 -9.38
CA PHE A 104 11.12 20.61 -9.73
C PHE A 104 10.42 20.50 -11.08
N ASN A 105 9.13 20.81 -11.11
CA ASN A 105 8.35 20.99 -12.35
C ASN A 105 8.35 22.47 -12.75
#